data_AF-A0A7S0TYY1-F1
#
_entry.id   AF-A0A7S0TYY1-F1
#
_cell.length_a   1.000
_cell.length_b   1.000
_cell.length_c   1.000
_cell.angle_alpha   90.00
_cell.angle_beta   90.00
_cell.angle_gamma   90.00
#
_symmetry.space_group_name_H-M   'P 1'
#
loop_
_entity.id
_entity.type
_entity.pdbx_description
1 polymer ?
#
loop_
_entity_poly.entity_id
_entity_poly.type
_entity_poly.pdbx_seq_one_letter_code
_entity_poly.pdbx_strand_id
1 'polypeptide(L)'
;FLGAASAVATRPDLLQSLFVDYSPNCENHGVYTVRLYKDGIWHNVIIDDQLPVTTDGQFLFSRCKDPSELWLPLLEKAYAKLHGCYECLMQGSVPLVMQDLTAGAPQIIKFTEPDVDFRIKNGVLWREMDALLHGGSLLTVQLREEG
;
A
#
# COMPACT_ATOMS: atom_id res chain seq x y z
N PHE A 1 -1.70 5.38 -3.75
CA PHE A 1 -1.82 3.92 -3.55
C PHE A 1 -0.51 3.18 -3.88
N LEU A 2 -0.07 3.14 -5.14
CA LEU A 2 1.08 2.35 -5.62
C LEU A 2 2.37 2.47 -4.80
N GLY A 3 2.77 3.69 -4.39
CA GLY A 3 3.98 3.89 -3.59
C GLY A 3 3.93 3.18 -2.23
N ALA A 4 2.76 3.18 -1.57
CA ALA A 4 2.56 2.47 -0.32
C ALA A 4 2.51 0.95 -0.54
N ALA A 5 1.79 0.49 -1.57
CA ALA A 5 1.72 -0.94 -1.91
C ALA A 5 3.10 -1.52 -2.23
N SER A 6 3.94 -0.77 -2.95
CA SER A 6 5.33 -1.16 -3.21
C SER A 6 6.17 -1.26 -1.94
N ALA A 7 5.96 -0.36 -0.96
CA ALA A 7 6.67 -0.42 0.30
C ALA A 7 6.26 -1.65 1.12
N VAL A 8 4.96 -1.95 1.18
CA VAL A 8 4.43 -3.15 1.84
C VAL A 8 4.93 -4.42 1.16
N ALA A 9 5.06 -4.43 -0.18
CA ALA A 9 5.60 -5.57 -0.92
C ALA A 9 7.07 -5.90 -0.57
N THR A 10 7.83 -4.97 0.01
CA THR A 10 9.18 -5.26 0.53
C THR A 10 9.16 -6.13 1.80
N ARG A 11 8.00 -6.29 2.42
CA ARG A 11 7.76 -7.05 3.65
C ARG A 11 6.69 -8.13 3.41
N PRO A 12 7.10 -9.34 3.02
CA PRO A 12 6.17 -10.44 2.72
C PRO A 12 5.23 -10.77 3.89
N ASP A 13 5.69 -10.60 5.12
CA ASP A 13 4.89 -10.81 6.34
C ASP A 13 3.70 -9.83 6.43
N LEU A 14 3.93 -8.55 6.11
CA LEU A 14 2.87 -7.56 6.06
C LEU A 14 1.93 -7.82 4.89
N LEU A 15 2.47 -8.10 3.70
CA LEU A 15 1.67 -8.40 2.52
C LEU A 15 0.77 -9.62 2.73
N GLN A 16 1.29 -10.71 3.31
CA GLN A 16 0.50 -11.90 3.62
C GLN A 16 -0.56 -11.60 4.67
N SER A 17 -0.29 -10.75 5.66
CA SER A 17 -1.28 -10.39 6.68
C SER A 17 -2.52 -9.65 6.13
N LEU A 18 -2.39 -9.05 4.94
CA LEU A 18 -3.50 -8.40 4.24
C LEU A 18 -4.45 -9.39 3.59
N PHE A 19 -3.98 -10.56 3.16
CA PHE A 19 -4.83 -11.58 2.53
C PHE A 19 -5.17 -12.66 3.55
N VAL A 20 -6.45 -12.77 3.90
CA VAL A 20 -6.94 -13.69 4.94
C VAL A 20 -7.90 -14.70 4.36
N ASP A 21 -7.68 -15.97 4.68
CA ASP A 21 -8.58 -17.05 4.30
C ASP A 21 -9.74 -17.14 5.29
N TYR A 22 -10.96 -16.92 4.80
CA TYR A 22 -12.16 -17.04 5.63
C TYR A 22 -12.75 -18.46 5.63
N SER A 23 -12.34 -19.31 4.69
CA SER A 23 -12.79 -20.71 4.60
C SER A 23 -11.86 -21.53 3.71
N PRO A 24 -11.55 -22.80 4.05
CA PRO A 24 -10.63 -23.67 3.31
C PRO A 24 -11.06 -24.03 1.87
N ASN A 25 -12.12 -23.44 1.33
CA ASN A 25 -12.63 -23.70 -0.02
C ASN A 25 -12.85 -22.43 -0.86
N CYS A 26 -12.54 -21.22 -0.37
CA CYS A 26 -12.79 -19.97 -1.11
C CYS A 26 -11.90 -19.78 -2.35
N GLU A 27 -10.69 -20.33 -2.32
CA GLU A 27 -9.71 -20.22 -3.41
C GLU A 27 -10.25 -20.75 -4.76
N ASN A 28 -11.08 -21.80 -4.72
CA ASN A 28 -11.66 -22.41 -5.92
C ASN A 28 -12.93 -21.71 -6.43
N HIS A 29 -13.38 -20.64 -5.76
CA HIS A 29 -14.60 -19.92 -6.12
C HIS A 29 -14.32 -18.48 -6.59
N GLY A 30 -13.05 -18.10 -6.78
CA GLY A 30 -12.69 -16.75 -7.24
C GLY A 30 -13.02 -15.66 -6.22
N VAL A 31 -13.11 -16.00 -4.93
CA VAL A 31 -13.45 -15.07 -3.85
C VAL A 31 -12.26 -14.89 -2.92
N TYR A 32 -11.88 -13.64 -2.69
CA TYR A 32 -10.74 -13.25 -1.88
C TYR A 32 -11.19 -12.32 -0.76
N THR A 33 -10.55 -12.42 0.41
CA THR A 33 -10.78 -11.48 1.51
C THR A 33 -9.51 -10.72 1.80
N VAL A 34 -9.59 -9.40 1.74
CA VAL A 34 -8.49 -8.50 2.05
C VAL A 34 -8.81 -7.74 3.33
N ARG A 35 -7.91 -7.82 4.31
CA ARG A 35 -7.99 -7.12 5.57
C ARG A 35 -7.30 -5.76 5.44
N LEU A 36 -8.03 -4.69 5.68
CA LEU A 36 -7.55 -3.31 5.60
C LEU A 36 -7.81 -2.60 6.93
N TYR A 37 -6.90 -1.75 7.36
CA TYR A 37 -7.08 -0.91 8.52
C TYR A 37 -7.69 0.42 8.08
N LYS A 38 -8.76 0.88 8.72
CA LYS A 38 -9.37 2.18 8.41
C LYS A 38 -10.13 2.70 9.62
N ASP A 39 -9.96 3.99 9.90
CA ASP A 39 -10.61 4.68 11.02
C ASP A 39 -10.39 3.98 12.38
N GLY A 40 -9.19 3.41 12.58
CA GLY A 40 -8.78 2.80 13.86
C GLY A 40 -9.20 1.35 14.05
N ILE A 41 -9.86 0.72 13.07
CA ILE A 41 -10.32 -0.67 13.15
C ILE A 41 -9.97 -1.45 11.88
N TRP A 42 -9.92 -2.77 12.01
CA TRP A 42 -9.70 -3.69 10.89
C TRP A 42 -11.01 -4.03 10.19
N HIS A 43 -11.03 -3.91 8.87
CA HIS A 43 -12.15 -4.25 8.00
C HIS A 43 -11.77 -5.42 7.10
N ASN A 44 -12.63 -6.42 7.01
CA ASN A 44 -12.48 -7.53 6.06
C ASN A 44 -13.31 -7.25 4.82
N VAL A 45 -12.63 -7.03 3.70
CA VAL A 45 -13.24 -6.69 2.42
C VAL A 45 -13.22 -7.91 1.51
N ILE A 46 -14.40 -8.47 1.27
CA ILE A 46 -14.59 -9.62 0.37
C ILE A 46 -14.72 -9.10 -1.06
N ILE A 47 -13.95 -9.64 -1.99
CA ILE A 47 -13.97 -9.30 -3.42
C ILE A 47 -13.98 -10.58 -4.25
N ASP A 48 -14.54 -10.48 -5.46
CA ASP A 48 -14.38 -11.47 -6.52
C ASP A 48 -13.14 -11.17 -7.40
N ASP A 49 -12.82 -12.06 -8.33
CA ASP A 49 -11.69 -11.97 -9.26
C ASP A 49 -11.97 -11.20 -10.57
N GLN A 50 -13.17 -10.62 -10.75
CA GLN A 50 -13.47 -9.83 -11.94
C GLN A 50 -12.78 -8.47 -11.85
N LEU A 51 -11.71 -8.29 -12.61
CA LEU A 51 -10.90 -7.08 -12.62
C LEU A 51 -11.20 -6.24 -13.89
N PRO A 52 -11.22 -4.90 -13.78
CA PRO A 52 -11.37 -4.04 -14.95
C PRO A 52 -10.20 -4.21 -15.92
N VAL A 53 -10.52 -4.50 -17.19
CA VAL A 53 -9.55 -4.66 -18.27
C VAL A 53 -9.86 -3.74 -19.46
N THR A 54 -8.84 -3.39 -20.22
CA THR A 54 -8.96 -2.71 -21.51
C THR A 54 -9.54 -3.67 -22.57
N THR A 55 -9.92 -3.12 -23.72
CA THR A 55 -10.35 -3.92 -24.89
C THR A 55 -9.29 -4.93 -25.35
N ASP A 56 -8.03 -4.64 -25.07
CA ASP A 56 -6.89 -5.49 -25.41
C ASP A 56 -6.55 -6.52 -24.31
N GLY A 57 -7.41 -6.64 -23.29
CA GLY A 57 -7.28 -7.62 -22.21
C GLY A 57 -6.20 -7.27 -21.17
N GLN A 58 -5.74 -6.02 -21.11
CA GLN A 58 -4.77 -5.56 -20.10
C GLN A 58 -5.49 -4.98 -18.89
N PHE A 59 -4.96 -5.14 -17.67
CA PHE A 59 -5.55 -4.48 -16.49
C PHE A 59 -5.61 -2.96 -16.67
N LEU A 60 -6.77 -2.38 -16.37
CA LEU A 60 -7.03 -0.95 -16.52
C LEU A 60 -6.30 -0.11 -15.45
N PHE A 61 -6.11 -0.68 -14.25
CA PHE A 61 -5.49 -0.01 -13.11
C PHE A 61 -4.11 -0.60 -12.80
N SER A 62 -3.82 -0.93 -11.54
CA SER A 62 -2.54 -1.48 -11.12
C SER A 62 -2.30 -2.85 -11.73
N ARG A 63 -1.02 -3.14 -12.03
CA ARG A 63 -0.56 -4.42 -12.57
C ARG A 63 0.81 -4.78 -12.01
N CYS A 64 1.04 -6.07 -11.81
CA CYS A 64 2.37 -6.60 -11.50
C CYS A 64 3.24 -6.66 -12.76
N LYS A 65 4.55 -6.80 -12.56
CA LYS A 65 5.48 -7.06 -13.66
C LYS A 65 5.25 -8.44 -14.27
N ASP A 66 5.02 -9.44 -13.41
CA ASP A 66 4.58 -10.77 -13.83
C ASP A 66 3.04 -10.75 -13.99
N PRO A 67 2.49 -11.03 -15.18
CA PRO A 67 1.05 -11.07 -15.41
C PRO A 67 0.31 -12.16 -14.62
N SER A 68 1.03 -13.17 -14.11
CA SER A 68 0.45 -14.22 -13.26
C SER A 68 0.25 -13.78 -11.81
N GLU A 69 0.86 -12.67 -11.39
CA GLU A 69 0.69 -12.12 -10.06
C GLU A 69 -0.53 -11.19 -10.00
N LEU A 70 -1.55 -11.60 -9.24
CA LEU A 70 -2.81 -10.85 -9.10
C LEU A 70 -2.94 -10.10 -7.77
N TRP A 71 -1.96 -10.21 -6.86
CA TRP A 71 -2.06 -9.62 -5.52
C TRP A 71 -2.29 -8.09 -5.57
N LEU A 72 -1.62 -7.38 -6.48
CA LEU A 72 -1.72 -5.93 -6.55
C LEU A 72 -3.08 -5.46 -7.12
N PRO A 73 -3.55 -5.98 -8.28
CA PRO A 73 -4.90 -5.70 -8.76
C PRO A 73 -6.01 -6.04 -7.74
N LEU A 74 -5.90 -7.17 -7.05
CA LEU A 74 -6.87 -7.60 -6.03
C LEU A 74 -6.86 -6.66 -4.81
N LEU A 75 -5.67 -6.30 -4.31
CA LEU A 75 -5.53 -5.35 -3.21
C LEU A 75 -6.14 -3.99 -3.58
N GLU A 76 -5.87 -3.50 -4.78
CA GLU A 76 -6.45 -2.24 -5.26
C GLU A 76 -7.96 -2.31 -5.38
N LYS A 77 -8.53 -3.42 -5.86
CA LYS A 77 -9.98 -3.64 -5.92
C LYS A 77 -10.62 -3.61 -4.53
N ALA A 78 -10.03 -4.30 -3.55
CA ALA A 78 -10.52 -4.28 -2.17
C ALA A 78 -10.44 -2.87 -1.57
N TYR A 79 -9.34 -2.16 -1.83
CA TYR A 79 -9.18 -0.79 -1.36
C TYR A 79 -10.19 0.16 -2.03
N ALA A 80 -10.42 0.04 -3.34
CA ALA A 80 -11.46 0.77 -4.05
C ALA A 80 -12.86 0.49 -3.47
N LYS A 81 -13.18 -0.77 -3.19
CA LYS A 81 -14.46 -1.16 -2.58
C LYS A 81 -14.65 -0.55 -1.19
N LEU A 82 -13.61 -0.50 -0.37
CA LEU A 82 -13.65 0.14 0.96
C LEU A 82 -13.81 1.68 0.88
N HIS A 83 -13.39 2.28 -0.24
CA HIS A 83 -13.48 3.73 -0.47
C HIS A 83 -14.68 4.14 -1.36
N GLY A 84 -15.41 3.18 -1.92
CA GLY A 84 -16.61 3.38 -2.74
C GLY A 84 -16.41 3.04 -4.22
N CYS A 85 -15.34 3.53 -4.85
CA CYS A 85 -14.99 3.22 -6.23
C CYS A 85 -13.49 3.43 -6.51
N TYR A 86 -13.03 3.05 -7.71
CA TYR A 86 -11.64 3.22 -8.12
C TYR A 86 -11.23 4.70 -8.24
N GLU A 87 -12.13 5.59 -8.67
CA GLU A 87 -11.81 7.02 -8.78
C GLU A 87 -11.51 7.66 -7.41
N CYS A 88 -12.08 7.12 -6.32
CA CYS A 88 -11.79 7.59 -4.97
C CYS A 88 -10.33 7.35 -4.56
N LEU A 89 -9.61 6.44 -5.22
CA LEU A 89 -8.21 6.13 -4.89
C LEU A 89 -7.23 7.21 -5.38
N MET A 90 -7.62 8.01 -6.38
CA MET A 90 -6.76 9.04 -6.97
C MET A 90 -6.47 10.22 -6.02
N GLN A 91 -7.30 10.40 -4.99
CA GLN A 91 -7.17 11.48 -4.02
C GLN A 91 -6.42 11.07 -2.73
N GLY A 92 -5.99 9.81 -2.62
CA GLY A 92 -5.34 9.28 -1.43
C GLY A 92 -3.87 9.71 -1.29
N SER A 93 -3.46 10.12 -0.08
CA SER A 93 -2.05 10.40 0.21
C SER A 93 -1.29 9.12 0.61
N VAL A 94 0.00 9.02 0.24
CA VAL A 94 0.83 7.85 0.56
C VAL A 94 0.87 7.53 2.07
N PRO A 95 1.01 8.51 2.99
CA PRO A 95 1.00 8.24 4.43
C PRO A 95 -0.29 7.59 4.92
N LEU A 96 -1.45 8.01 4.40
CA LEU A 96 -2.74 7.41 4.75
C LEU A 96 -2.85 5.97 4.24
N VAL A 97 -2.47 5.73 2.99
CA VAL A 97 -2.48 4.36 2.44
C VAL A 97 -1.50 3.46 3.22
N MET A 98 -0.35 3.97 3.63
CA MET A 98 0.60 3.23 4.48
C MET A 98 -0.03 2.84 5.81
N GLN A 99 -0.73 3.76 6.46
CA GLN A 99 -1.48 3.48 7.68
C GLN A 99 -2.56 2.43 7.44
N ASP A 100 -3.32 2.55 6.35
CA ASP A 100 -4.42 1.63 6.06
C ASP A 100 -3.94 0.19 5.75
N LEU A 101 -2.76 0.06 5.13
CA LEU A 101 -2.19 -1.25 4.80
C LEU A 101 -1.39 -1.88 5.95
N THR A 102 -0.98 -1.12 6.97
CA THR A 102 -0.07 -1.62 8.01
C THR A 102 -0.59 -1.48 9.44
N ALA A 103 -1.66 -0.70 9.63
CA ALA A 103 -2.06 -0.17 10.94
C ALA A 103 -0.96 0.61 11.68
N GLY A 104 0.11 1.01 10.98
CA GLY A 104 1.24 1.74 11.53
C GLY A 104 0.96 3.23 11.72
N ALA A 105 1.91 3.92 12.35
CA ALA A 105 1.87 5.37 12.54
C ALA A 105 2.83 6.05 11.55
N PRO A 106 2.34 6.63 10.44
CA PRO A 106 3.20 7.24 9.45
C PRO A 106 3.83 8.53 9.98
N GLN A 107 5.12 8.73 9.69
CA GLN A 107 5.84 9.97 9.94
C GLN A 107 6.28 10.59 8.61
N ILE A 108 6.10 11.90 8.46
CA ILE A 108 6.44 12.64 7.24
C ILE A 108 7.63 13.54 7.57
N ILE A 109 8.72 13.35 6.84
CA ILE A 109 9.90 14.22 6.92
C ILE A 109 9.94 15.05 5.63
N LYS A 110 9.85 16.36 5.78
CA LYS A 110 9.95 17.29 4.65
C LYS A 110 11.38 17.76 4.51
N PHE A 111 12.01 17.43 3.38
CA PHE A 111 13.39 17.82 3.08
C PHE A 111 13.58 19.34 2.93
N THR A 112 12.49 20.12 2.83
CA THR A 112 12.51 21.58 2.76
C THR A 112 12.62 22.25 4.14
N GLU A 113 12.45 21.50 5.23
CA GLU A 113 12.52 22.07 6.58
C GLU A 113 13.98 22.33 7.00
N PRO A 114 14.31 23.51 7.56
CA PRO A 114 15.69 23.86 7.92
C PRO A 114 16.36 22.89 8.91
N ASP A 115 15.60 22.32 9.83
CA ASP A 115 16.08 21.29 10.78
C ASP A 115 16.54 20.03 10.05
N VAL A 116 15.81 19.62 9.01
CA VAL A 116 16.11 18.42 8.23
C VAL A 116 17.39 18.60 7.42
N ASP A 117 17.61 19.78 6.84
CA ASP A 117 18.88 20.11 6.16
C ASP A 117 20.10 20.00 7.10
N PHE A 118 19.97 20.50 8.34
CA PHE A 118 21.01 20.32 9.36
C PHE A 118 21.25 18.85 9.71
N ARG A 119 20.18 18.06 9.86
CA ARG A 119 20.26 16.61 10.14
C ARG A 119 20.88 15.82 8.99
N ILE A 120 20.63 16.22 7.75
CA ILE A 120 21.27 15.65 6.55
C ILE A 120 22.77 15.93 6.57
N LYS A 121 23.18 17.19 6.74
CA LYS A 121 24.58 17.62 6.71
C LYS A 121 25.43 16.95 7.78
N ASN A 122 24.85 16.70 8.96
CA ASN A 122 25.54 16.04 10.08
C ASN A 122 25.34 14.51 10.13
N GLY A 123 24.71 13.92 9.10
CA GLY A 123 24.48 12.47 9.01
C GLY A 123 23.58 11.90 10.11
N VAL A 124 22.83 12.74 10.82
CA VAL A 124 21.87 12.33 11.86
C VAL A 124 20.67 11.66 11.19
N LEU A 125 20.13 12.27 10.13
CA LEU A 125 18.97 11.72 9.42
C LEU A 125 19.25 10.32 8.88
N TRP A 126 20.45 10.09 8.33
CA TRP A 126 20.85 8.77 7.84
C TRP A 126 20.80 7.71 8.96
N ARG A 127 21.35 8.03 10.14
CA ARG A 127 21.35 7.12 11.29
C ARG A 127 19.93 6.84 11.81
N GLU A 128 19.06 7.83 11.81
CA GLU A 128 17.65 7.65 12.17
C GLU A 128 16.91 6.75 11.18
N MET A 129 17.10 6.98 9.88
CA MET A 129 16.51 6.14 8.83
C MET A 129 17.02 4.70 8.90
N ASP A 130 18.32 4.51 9.13
CA ASP A 130 18.94 3.21 9.30
C ASP A 130 18.37 2.48 10.53
N ALA A 131 18.23 3.17 11.65
CA ALA A 131 17.62 2.62 12.86
C ALA A 131 16.14 2.23 12.63
N LEU A 132 15.38 3.04 11.89
CA LEU A 132 13.99 2.73 11.53
C LEU A 132 13.87 1.49 10.64
N LEU A 133 14.75 1.35 9.64
CA LEU A 133 14.79 0.17 8.77
C LEU A 133 15.12 -1.10 9.56
N HIS A 134 16.15 -1.06 10.41
CA HIS A 134 16.50 -2.18 11.29
C HIS A 134 15.40 -2.49 12.31
N GLY A 135 14.63 -1.47 12.74
CA GLY A 135 13.44 -1.62 13.57
C GLY A 135 12.23 -2.21 12.85
N GLY A 136 12.33 -2.50 11.55
CA GLY A 136 11.25 -3.06 10.74
C GLY A 136 10.22 -2.04 10.26
N SER A 137 10.54 -0.74 10.33
CA SER A 137 9.70 0.32 9.76
C SER A 137 9.82 0.34 8.23
N LEU A 138 8.75 0.75 7.55
CA LEU A 138 8.76 0.97 6.10
C LEU A 138 9.10 2.42 5.78
N LEU A 139 9.98 2.64 4.80
CA LEU A 139 10.33 3.96 4.32
C LEU A 139 9.87 4.15 2.87
N THR A 140 9.29 5.31 2.59
CA THR A 140 8.91 5.73 1.24
C THR A 140 9.39 7.14 0.98
N VAL A 141 9.82 7.41 -0.25
CA VAL A 141 10.17 8.77 -0.70
C VAL A 141 9.25 9.17 -1.85
N GLN A 142 8.83 10.43 -1.85
CA GLN A 142 8.02 11.01 -2.91
C GLN A 142 8.61 12.36 -3.30
N LEU A 143 8.88 12.54 -4.59
CA LEU A 143 9.17 13.84 -5.16
C LEU A 143 7.85 14.58 -5.36
N ARG A 144 7.80 15.84 -4.93
CA ARG A 144 6.68 16.72 -5.18
C ARG A 144 7.12 17.71 -6.25
N GLU A 145 6.55 17.58 -7.45
CA GLU A 145 6.69 18.62 -8.47
C GLU A 145 5.87 19.83 -8.02
N GLU A 146 6.51 20.98 -7.89
CA GLU A 146 5.83 22.26 -7.72
C GLU A 146 5.37 22.70 -9.10
N GLY A 147 4.05 22.64 -9.32
CA GLY A 147 3.38 23.20 -10.50
C GLY A 147 2.89 24.62 -10.24
#